data_AF-A0A7X7YHZ8-F1
#
_entry.id   AF-A0A7X7YHZ8-F1
#
_cell.length_a   1.000
_cell.length_b   1.000
_cell.length_c   1.000
_cell.angle_alpha   90.00
_cell.angle_beta   90.00
_cell.angle_gamma   90.00
#
_symmetry.space_group_name_H-M   'P 1'
#
loop_
_entity.id
_entity.type
_entity.pdbx_description
1 polymer ?
#
loop_
_entity_poly.entity_id
_entity_poly.type
_entity_poly.pdbx_seq_one_letter_code
_entity_poly.pdbx_strand_id
1 'polypeptide(L)'
;MDEKDQTIAELKRQIAALLQRIQHLEEEVARLKKNSGNSSKPPSSDLVKPPKEPQHPGKKRNLGAQPGHGKCTRQPFAPDQVNEVIEYELNDSDALRWEPLDHWSVIQQITLPAQRYVVTEHRARHYRNPVTGTICIAPFPEEVRIHRGNENMHNRDGYATSGI
;
A
#
# COMPACT_ATOMS: atom_id res chain seq x y z
N MET A 1 -3.84 26.89 -79.99
CA MET A 1 -4.10 26.55 -78.56
C MET A 1 -3.63 25.12 -78.45
N ASP A 2 -2.35 25.02 -78.13
CA ASP A 2 -1.49 24.03 -78.74
C ASP A 2 -1.58 22.73 -77.94
N GLU A 3 -1.46 21.60 -78.62
CA GLU A 3 -1.50 20.24 -78.04
C GLU A 3 -0.52 20.09 -76.85
N LYS A 4 0.55 20.90 -76.87
CA LYS A 4 1.50 21.09 -75.79
C LYS A 4 0.87 21.72 -74.54
N ASP A 5 0.02 22.73 -74.67
CA ASP A 5 -0.66 23.38 -73.55
C ASP A 5 -1.65 22.44 -72.86
N GLN A 6 -2.34 21.60 -73.64
CA GLN A 6 -3.23 20.57 -73.11
C GLN A 6 -2.44 19.50 -72.33
N THR A 7 -1.31 19.07 -72.88
CA THR A 7 -0.41 18.11 -72.22
C THR A 7 0.17 18.71 -70.93
N ILE A 8 0.58 19.97 -70.94
CA ILE A 8 1.08 20.69 -69.76
C ILE A 8 -0.01 20.81 -68.69
N ALA A 9 -1.26 21.09 -69.08
CA ALA A 9 -2.37 21.17 -68.15
C ALA A 9 -2.68 19.82 -67.48
N GLU A 10 -2.65 18.74 -68.26
CA GLU A 10 -2.87 17.38 -67.75
C GLU A 10 -1.75 16.92 -66.82
N LEU A 11 -0.49 17.15 -67.20
CA LEU A 11 0.67 16.86 -66.35
C LEU A 11 0.62 17.64 -65.02
N LYS A 12 0.20 18.92 -65.06
CA LYS A 12 0.04 19.73 -63.84
C LYS A 12 -1.04 19.17 -62.91
N ARG A 13 -2.15 18.67 -63.44
CA ARG A 13 -3.20 18.02 -62.64
C ARG A 13 -2.69 16.74 -62.00
N GLN A 14 -1.97 15.90 -62.75
CA GLN A 14 -1.41 14.66 -62.24
C GLN A 14 -0.36 14.94 -61.15
N ILE A 15 0.51 15.92 -61.35
CA ILE A 15 1.49 16.34 -60.34
C ILE A 15 0.77 16.82 -59.07
N ALA A 16 -0.27 17.63 -59.18
CA ALA A 16 -1.03 18.10 -58.03
C ALA A 16 -1.69 16.94 -57.25
N ALA A 17 -2.30 15.99 -57.95
CA ALA A 17 -2.91 14.81 -57.32
C ALA A 17 -1.87 13.91 -56.64
N LEU A 18 -0.70 13.72 -57.27
CA LEU A 18 0.39 12.95 -56.69
C LEU A 18 0.97 13.63 -55.46
N LEU A 19 1.16 14.96 -55.48
CA LEU A 19 1.62 15.72 -54.32
C LEU A 19 0.65 15.63 -53.14
N GLN A 20 -0.66 15.71 -53.39
CA GLN A 20 -1.66 15.51 -52.34
C GLN A 20 -1.60 14.10 -51.75
N ARG A 21 -1.40 13.08 -52.59
CA ARG A 21 -1.27 11.69 -52.12
C ARG A 21 0.00 11.49 -51.30
N ILE A 22 1.11 12.08 -51.73
CA ILE A 22 2.38 12.04 -50.98
C ILE A 22 2.19 12.69 -49.61
N GLN A 23 1.59 13.88 -49.54
CA GLN A 23 1.34 14.57 -48.27
C GLN A 23 0.49 13.72 -47.30
N HIS A 24 -0.61 13.13 -47.79
CA HIS A 24 -1.44 12.25 -46.97
C HIS A 24 -0.67 11.03 -46.45
N LEU A 25 0.13 10.40 -47.30
CA LEU A 25 0.94 9.23 -46.91
C LEU A 25 2.03 9.61 -45.91
N GLU A 26 2.66 10.77 -46.06
CA GLU A 26 3.66 11.28 -45.11
C GLU A 26 3.05 11.55 -43.73
N GLU A 27 1.85 12.13 -43.68
CA GLU A 27 1.10 12.35 -42.44
C GLU A 27 0.74 11.02 -41.75
N GLU A 28 0.25 10.03 -42.51
CA GLU A 28 -0.05 8.69 -41.98
C GLU A 28 1.19 7.98 -41.45
N VAL A 29 2.30 8.03 -42.20
CA VAL A 29 3.59 7.46 -41.77
C VAL A 29 4.10 8.17 -40.51
N ALA A 30 4.00 9.49 -40.42
CA ALA A 30 4.42 10.24 -39.23
C ALA A 30 3.57 9.89 -38.00
N ARG A 31 2.26 9.63 -38.18
CA ARG A 31 1.37 9.17 -37.11
C ARG A 31 1.72 7.76 -36.66
N LEU A 32 1.96 6.84 -37.59
CA LEU A 32 2.27 5.43 -37.29
C LEU A 32 3.68 5.23 -36.72
N LYS A 33 4.66 6.05 -37.13
CA LYS A 33 6.04 5.96 -36.64
C LYS A 33 6.23 6.55 -35.24
N LYS A 34 5.29 7.36 -34.72
CA LYS A 34 5.37 7.88 -33.36
C LYS A 34 4.91 6.82 -32.36
N ASN A 35 5.85 5.97 -31.97
CA ASN A 35 5.68 5.07 -30.82
C ASN A 35 6.60 5.53 -29.67
N SER A 36 6.31 5.05 -28.46
CA SER A 36 7.05 5.37 -27.22
C SER A 36 8.54 5.01 -27.25
N GLY A 37 9.01 4.29 -28.27
CA GLY A 37 10.41 3.92 -28.46
C GLY A 37 11.30 5.00 -29.08
N ASN A 38 10.74 5.95 -29.86
CA ASN A 38 11.53 7.02 -30.52
C ASN A 38 11.23 8.43 -30.04
N SER A 39 10.16 8.60 -29.28
CA SER A 39 9.65 9.88 -28.82
C SER A 39 9.79 9.87 -27.32
N SER A 40 10.60 10.76 -26.74
CA SER A 40 10.87 10.92 -25.30
C SER A 40 9.63 11.22 -24.43
N LYS A 41 8.42 10.91 -24.91
CA LYS A 41 7.15 10.98 -24.20
C LYS A 41 6.96 9.71 -23.36
N PRO A 42 6.39 9.86 -22.16
CA PRO A 42 6.19 8.72 -21.26
C PRO A 42 5.26 7.67 -21.88
N PRO A 43 5.45 6.38 -21.54
CA PRO A 43 4.71 5.26 -22.14
C PRO A 43 3.19 5.31 -21.90
N SER A 44 2.73 6.09 -20.92
CA SER A 44 1.31 6.33 -20.64
C SER A 44 0.61 7.23 -21.67
N SER A 45 1.34 7.89 -22.58
CA SER A 45 0.80 8.78 -23.62
C SER A 45 0.71 8.14 -25.00
N ASP A 46 0.81 6.82 -25.10
CA ASP A 46 0.76 6.10 -26.38
C ASP A 46 -0.67 6.07 -26.96
N LEU A 47 -0.87 6.64 -28.15
CA LEU A 47 -2.15 6.62 -28.87
C LEU A 47 -2.32 5.33 -29.70
N VAL A 48 -1.23 4.61 -29.99
CA VAL A 48 -1.26 3.46 -30.89
C VAL A 48 -0.39 2.36 -30.31
N LYS A 49 -1.04 1.35 -29.75
CA LYS A 49 -0.37 0.16 -29.26
C LYS A 49 0.26 -0.58 -30.45
N PRO A 50 1.59 -0.75 -30.52
CA PRO A 50 2.20 -1.47 -31.62
C PRO A 50 1.74 -2.93 -31.63
N PRO A 51 1.67 -3.58 -32.81
CA PRO A 51 1.39 -5.00 -32.91
C PRO A 51 2.38 -5.79 -32.05
N LYS A 52 1.85 -6.69 -31.21
CA LYS A 52 2.67 -7.53 -30.34
C LYS A 52 3.40 -8.54 -31.22
N GLU A 53 4.72 -8.51 -31.23
CA GLU A 53 5.52 -9.52 -31.95
C GLU A 53 5.13 -10.93 -31.45
N PRO A 54 5.04 -11.93 -32.34
CA PRO A 54 4.75 -13.29 -31.95
C PRO A 54 5.84 -13.77 -31.00
N GLN A 55 5.43 -14.16 -29.79
CA GLN A 55 6.36 -14.68 -28.81
C GLN A 55 6.93 -16.00 -29.34
N HIS A 56 8.23 -16.01 -29.63
CA HIS A 56 8.96 -17.27 -29.77
C HIS A 56 8.66 -18.16 -28.55
N PRO A 57 8.60 -19.50 -28.69
CA PRO A 57 8.48 -20.40 -27.55
C PRO A 57 9.71 -20.24 -26.66
N GLY A 58 9.64 -19.26 -25.77
CA GLY A 58 10.71 -18.90 -24.87
C GLY A 58 10.90 -20.04 -23.88
N LYS A 59 12.16 -20.42 -23.68
CA LYS A 59 12.59 -21.30 -22.59
C LYS A 59 11.83 -20.91 -21.31
N LYS A 60 11.17 -21.88 -20.67
CA LYS A 60 10.48 -21.69 -19.38
C LYS A 60 11.36 -20.80 -18.50
N ARG A 61 10.86 -19.63 -18.09
CA ARG A 61 11.58 -18.75 -17.16
C ARG A 61 11.89 -19.57 -15.92
N ASN A 62 13.18 -19.72 -15.60
CA ASN A 62 13.57 -20.26 -14.32
C ASN A 62 13.06 -19.28 -13.25
N LEU A 63 12.22 -19.77 -12.35
CA LEU A 63 11.81 -19.04 -11.16
C LEU A 63 13.06 -18.86 -10.29
N GLY A 64 13.60 -17.65 -10.22
CA GLY A 64 14.81 -17.38 -9.45
C GLY A 64 15.18 -15.91 -9.39
N ALA A 65 15.94 -15.55 -8.35
CA ALA A 65 16.61 -14.26 -8.21
C ALA A 65 17.56 -14.00 -9.40
N GLN A 66 18.00 -12.75 -9.59
CA GLN A 66 18.98 -12.45 -10.63
C GLN A 66 20.23 -13.33 -10.46
N PRO A 67 20.89 -13.74 -11.56
CA PRO A 67 22.16 -14.45 -11.49
C PRO A 67 23.15 -13.72 -10.57
N GLY A 68 23.68 -14.43 -9.57
CA GLY A 68 24.58 -13.87 -8.55
C GLY A 68 23.92 -13.49 -7.22
N HIS A 69 22.59 -13.53 -7.11
CA HIS A 69 21.91 -13.35 -5.83
C HIS A 69 21.52 -14.71 -5.23
N GLY A 70 22.20 -15.06 -4.12
CA GLY A 70 21.83 -16.20 -3.31
C GLY A 70 20.46 -16.04 -2.65
N LYS A 71 19.87 -17.14 -2.21
CA LYS A 71 18.61 -17.14 -1.46
C LYS A 71 18.80 -16.39 -0.14
N CYS A 72 18.18 -15.22 0.01
CA CYS A 72 18.09 -14.55 1.30
C CYS A 72 16.97 -15.21 2.13
N THR A 73 17.34 -15.97 3.15
CA THR A 73 16.39 -16.60 4.08
C THR A 73 16.48 -15.88 5.41
N ARG A 74 15.34 -15.66 6.07
CA ARG A 74 15.29 -15.09 7.42
C ARG A 74 16.01 -16.05 8.40
N GLN A 75 16.80 -15.51 9.32
CA GLN A 75 17.32 -16.27 10.45
C GLN A 75 16.18 -16.67 11.40
N PRO A 76 16.07 -17.95 11.80
CA PRO A 76 15.13 -18.36 12.84
C PRO A 76 15.37 -17.60 14.16
N PHE A 77 14.31 -17.39 14.94
CA PHE A 77 14.39 -16.90 16.31
C PHE A 77 15.15 -17.90 17.20
N ALA A 78 15.91 -17.38 18.15
CA ALA A 78 16.56 -18.18 19.18
C ALA A 78 15.51 -18.72 20.20
N PRO A 79 15.81 -19.80 20.95
CA PRO A 79 14.84 -20.42 21.86
C PRO A 79 14.27 -19.48 22.94
N ASP A 80 15.07 -18.52 23.42
CA ASP A 80 14.67 -17.49 24.38
C ASP A 80 13.70 -16.44 23.80
N GLN A 81 13.65 -16.32 22.48
CA GLN A 81 12.75 -15.43 21.75
C GLN A 81 11.43 -16.09 21.34
N VAL A 82 11.31 -17.41 21.51
CA VAL A 82 10.10 -18.17 21.20
C VAL A 82 9.22 -18.20 22.44
N ASN A 83 8.01 -17.66 22.33
CA ASN A 83 7.08 -17.58 23.46
C ASN A 83 6.44 -18.93 23.82
N GLU A 84 6.22 -19.79 22.84
CA GLU A 84 5.54 -21.09 22.99
C GLU A 84 6.05 -22.07 21.93
N VAL A 85 6.23 -23.34 22.31
CA VAL A 85 6.59 -24.43 21.41
C VAL A 85 5.44 -25.44 21.43
N ILE A 86 4.87 -25.72 20.26
CA ILE A 86 3.84 -26.75 20.06
C ILE A 86 4.48 -27.86 19.23
N GLU A 87 4.60 -29.03 19.83
CA GLU A 87 5.11 -30.23 19.17
C GLU A 87 3.95 -31.03 18.57
N TYR A 88 4.18 -31.57 17.37
CA TYR A 88 3.20 -32.35 16.65
C TYR A 88 3.75 -33.77 16.48
N GLU A 89 3.02 -34.76 16.98
CA GLU A 89 3.33 -36.17 16.80
C GLU A 89 2.34 -36.85 15.85
N LEU A 90 2.73 -38.00 15.32
CA LEU A 90 1.82 -38.86 14.57
C LEU A 90 0.73 -39.40 15.51
N ASN A 91 -0.48 -39.57 14.99
CA ASN A 91 -1.55 -40.24 15.73
C ASN A 91 -1.17 -41.72 15.99
N ASP A 92 -1.62 -42.27 17.11
CA ASP A 92 -1.27 -43.63 17.58
C ASP A 92 -1.37 -44.72 16.50
N SER A 93 -2.41 -44.67 15.66
CA SER A 93 -2.63 -45.65 14.59
C SER A 93 -1.54 -45.63 13.51
N ASP A 94 -1.02 -44.44 13.20
CA ASP A 94 0.02 -44.26 12.20
C ASP A 94 1.40 -44.47 12.82
N ALA A 95 1.60 -44.06 14.07
CA ALA A 95 2.85 -44.18 14.81
C ALA A 95 3.31 -45.63 15.02
N LEU A 96 2.38 -46.61 15.10
CA LEU A 96 2.69 -48.04 15.28
C LEU A 96 3.68 -48.62 14.25
N ARG A 97 3.86 -47.98 13.09
CA ARG A 97 4.76 -48.42 12.02
C ARG A 97 6.07 -47.65 11.96
N TRP A 98 6.26 -46.65 12.83
CA TRP A 98 7.38 -45.72 12.77
C TRP A 98 8.07 -45.59 14.12
N GLU A 99 9.36 -45.30 14.09
CA GLU A 99 10.13 -44.94 15.27
C GLU A 99 10.34 -43.42 15.26
N PRO A 100 10.01 -42.70 16.35
CA PRO A 100 10.26 -41.27 16.43
C PRO A 100 11.76 -41.00 16.45
N LEU A 101 12.20 -40.04 15.65
CA LEU A 101 13.57 -39.55 15.65
C LEU A 101 13.66 -38.25 16.45
N ASP A 102 14.78 -38.02 17.11
CA ASP A 102 15.09 -36.73 17.74
C ASP A 102 15.57 -35.71 16.70
N HIS A 103 14.75 -35.49 15.66
CA HIS A 103 14.99 -34.54 14.59
C HIS A 103 13.67 -33.87 14.19
N TRP A 104 13.64 -32.54 14.29
CA TRP A 104 12.42 -31.76 14.17
C TRP A 104 12.41 -30.90 12.90
N SER A 105 11.28 -30.91 12.20
CA SER A 105 10.99 -29.93 11.14
C SER A 105 10.35 -28.69 11.75
N VAL A 106 11.09 -27.59 11.82
CA VAL A 106 10.66 -26.39 12.57
C VAL A 106 10.08 -25.32 11.64
N ILE A 107 8.88 -24.83 11.97
CA ILE A 107 8.24 -23.65 11.36
C ILE A 107 7.97 -22.64 12.48
N GLN A 108 8.41 -21.39 12.30
CA GLN A 108 8.16 -20.31 13.27
C GLN A 108 7.06 -19.38 12.76
N GLN A 109 5.96 -19.30 13.52
CA GLN A 109 4.83 -18.42 13.22
C GLN A 109 4.83 -17.20 14.15
N ILE A 110 4.62 -16.01 13.58
CA ILE A 110 4.47 -14.77 14.34
C ILE A 110 3.00 -14.38 14.30
N THR A 111 2.33 -14.48 15.45
CA THR A 111 0.94 -14.02 15.61
C THR A 111 0.92 -12.83 16.56
N LEU A 112 0.19 -11.79 16.18
CA LEU A 112 0.00 -10.63 17.04
C LEU A 112 -1.24 -10.88 17.93
N PRO A 113 -1.11 -10.79 19.27
CA PRO A 113 -2.27 -10.97 20.12
C PRO A 113 -3.29 -9.86 19.84
N ALA A 114 -4.57 -10.19 19.97
CA ALA A 114 -5.68 -9.30 19.62
C ALA A 114 -5.65 -7.99 20.43
N GLN A 115 -5.17 -8.04 21.67
CA GLN A 115 -5.13 -6.92 22.60
C GLN A 115 -3.72 -6.83 23.20
N ARG A 116 -3.03 -5.71 22.96
CA ARG A 116 -1.68 -5.45 23.49
C ARG A 116 -1.63 -4.45 24.64
N TYR A 117 -2.77 -3.96 25.07
CA TYR A 117 -2.88 -2.94 26.10
C TYR A 117 -3.81 -3.40 27.22
N VAL A 118 -3.45 -3.03 28.44
CA VAL A 118 -4.26 -3.22 29.63
C VAL A 118 -5.08 -1.94 29.85
N VAL A 119 -6.40 -2.07 29.97
CA VAL A 119 -7.29 -0.96 30.33
C VAL A 119 -7.51 -0.98 31.83
N THR A 120 -7.07 0.06 32.53
CA THR A 120 -7.30 0.22 33.97
C THR A 120 -8.24 1.40 34.20
N GLU A 121 -9.44 1.14 34.73
CA GLU A 121 -10.38 2.20 35.11
C GLU A 121 -10.13 2.63 36.56
N HIS A 122 -9.63 3.86 36.73
CA HIS A 122 -9.48 4.46 38.06
C HIS A 122 -10.74 5.26 38.41
N ARG A 123 -11.44 4.86 39.48
CA ARG A 123 -12.69 5.49 39.92
C ARG A 123 -12.49 6.20 41.25
N ALA A 124 -12.86 7.49 41.31
CA ALA A 124 -12.93 8.26 42.54
C ALA A 124 -14.39 8.40 42.99
N ARG A 125 -14.66 8.10 44.25
CA ARG A 125 -16.00 8.21 44.85
C ARG A 125 -16.30 9.68 45.17
N HIS A 126 -17.53 10.12 44.87
CA HIS A 126 -18.05 11.41 45.32
C HIS A 126 -18.72 11.24 46.69
N TYR A 127 -18.51 12.22 47.55
CA TYR A 127 -19.15 12.31 48.86
C TYR A 127 -19.86 13.64 48.97
N ARG A 128 -21.02 13.64 49.62
CA ARG A 128 -21.79 14.85 49.91
C ARG A 128 -21.80 15.05 51.42
N ASN A 129 -21.48 16.26 51.85
CA ASN A 129 -21.71 16.66 53.23
C ASN A 129 -23.23 16.88 53.44
N PRO A 130 -23.89 16.17 54.36
CA PRO A 130 -25.34 16.30 54.55
C PRO A 130 -25.77 17.64 55.16
N VAL A 131 -24.87 18.34 55.85
CA VAL A 131 -25.16 19.60 56.54
C VAL A 131 -25.01 20.79 55.61
N THR A 132 -23.92 20.84 54.84
CA THR A 132 -23.63 21.98 53.94
C THR A 132 -24.06 21.73 52.50
N GLY A 133 -24.33 20.48 52.13
CA GLY A 133 -24.62 20.07 50.76
C GLY A 133 -23.41 20.02 49.84
N THR A 134 -22.22 20.43 50.30
CA THR A 134 -20.99 20.46 49.50
C THR A 134 -20.57 19.06 49.07
N ILE A 135 -20.06 18.94 47.84
CA ILE A 135 -19.54 17.68 47.28
C ILE A 135 -18.01 17.71 47.32
N CYS A 136 -17.40 16.64 47.82
CA CYS A 136 -15.96 16.38 47.67
C CYS A 136 -15.75 15.06 46.92
N ILE A 137 -14.62 14.96 46.22
CA ILE A 137 -14.25 13.79 45.42
C ILE A 137 -12.98 13.20 46.03
N ALA A 138 -12.94 11.87 46.19
CA ALA A 138 -11.73 11.19 46.65
C ALA A 138 -10.55 11.51 45.71
N PRO A 139 -9.37 11.89 46.22
CA PRO A 139 -8.26 12.25 45.36
C PRO A 139 -7.70 11.01 44.65
N PHE A 140 -7.34 11.15 43.37
CA PHE A 140 -6.51 10.16 42.70
C PHE A 140 -5.07 10.22 43.21
N PRO A 141 -4.33 9.08 43.22
CA PRO A 141 -2.87 9.07 43.38
C PRO A 141 -2.19 9.88 42.28
N GLU A 142 -1.03 10.47 42.57
CA GLU A 142 -0.33 11.38 41.64
C GLU A 142 0.00 10.71 40.30
N GLU A 143 0.37 9.43 40.32
CA GLU A 143 0.68 8.61 39.14
C GLU A 143 -0.51 8.46 38.17
N VAL A 144 -1.73 8.58 38.69
CA VAL A 144 -3.00 8.45 37.95
C VAL A 144 -3.55 9.82 37.55
N ARG A 145 -3.10 10.89 38.22
CA ARG A 145 -3.54 12.26 37.93
C ARG A 145 -3.01 12.65 36.55
N ILE A 146 -3.91 12.61 35.58
CA ILE A 146 -3.65 13.20 34.28
C ILE A 146 -3.52 14.71 34.50
N HIS A 147 -2.38 15.30 34.11
CA HIS A 147 -2.20 16.75 34.11
C HIS A 147 -3.19 17.35 33.10
N ARG A 148 -4.43 17.62 33.53
CA ARG A 148 -5.41 18.32 32.72
C ARG A 148 -4.93 19.77 32.61
N GLY A 149 -4.52 20.17 31.41
CA GLY A 149 -4.32 21.58 31.11
C GLY A 149 -5.58 22.36 31.48
N ASN A 150 -5.39 23.41 32.29
CA ASN A 150 -6.33 24.45 32.72
C ASN A 150 -7.69 24.47 31.98
N GLU A 151 -8.70 23.80 32.53
CA GLU A 151 -10.10 24.15 32.27
C GLU A 151 -10.64 24.93 33.47
N ASN A 152 -10.49 26.25 33.40
CA ASN A 152 -11.35 27.29 33.96
C ASN A 152 -12.23 26.89 35.16
N MET A 153 -11.66 27.02 36.37
CA MET A 153 -12.42 27.47 37.54
C MET A 153 -12.88 28.92 37.29
N HIS A 154 -14.00 29.11 36.58
CA HIS A 154 -14.78 30.33 36.78
C HIS A 154 -15.54 30.18 38.10
N ASN A 155 -14.85 30.48 39.20
CA ASN A 155 -15.51 31.13 40.32
C ASN A 155 -16.15 32.41 39.77
N ARG A 156 -17.47 32.39 39.60
CA ARG A 156 -18.24 33.63 39.68
C ARG A 156 -18.78 33.72 41.09
N ASP A 157 -18.06 34.49 41.90
CA ASP A 157 -18.62 35.15 43.06
C ASP A 157 -19.91 35.86 42.67
N GLY A 158 -20.96 35.60 43.45
CA GLY A 158 -22.27 36.22 43.31
C GLY A 158 -22.89 36.50 44.68
N TYR A 159 -22.08 36.95 45.65
CA TYR A 159 -22.61 37.67 46.81
C TYR A 159 -22.95 39.09 46.35
N ALA A 160 -24.22 39.36 46.12
CA ALA A 160 -24.74 40.72 45.99
C ALA A 160 -25.33 41.14 47.35
N THR A 161 -24.65 42.07 48.01
CA THR A 161 -25.10 42.78 49.21
C THR A 161 -25.44 44.22 48.84
N SER A 162 -26.70 44.63 49.00
CA SER A 162 -27.23 46.02 49.16
C SER A 162 -28.73 45.96 48.77
N GLY A 163 -29.73 46.24 49.60
CA GLY A 163 -29.88 47.36 50.53
C GLY A 163 -30.87 48.37 49.92
N ILE A 164 -32.15 48.28 50.31
CA ILE A 164 -33.12 49.31 50.75
C ILE A 164 -34.30 48.54 51.36
#